data_AF-A0A2K0T8M3-F1
#
_entry.id   AF-A0A2K0T8M3-F1
#
_cell.length_a   1.000
_cell.length_b   1.000
_cell.length_c   1.000
_cell.angle_alpha   90.00
_cell.angle_beta   90.00
_cell.angle_gamma   90.00
#
_symmetry.space_group_name_H-M   'P 1'
#
loop_
_entity.id
_entity.type
_entity.pdbx_description
1 polymer ?
#
loop_
_entity_poly.entity_id
_entity_poly.type
_entity_poly.pdbx_seq_one_letter_code
_entity_poly.pdbx_strand_id
1 'polypeptide(L)'
;MVLADVIKRWQQIKGKEAFLCTGTDEHGMKIQRAALKHGMEPKEFCDGNSNKFRELVAAANISNDFFIRTTDQEHKDAVAQFWLHLKHSTPESLGLYKGSHEGWYCVSDECFYPEDLVRPSIAPQTGKKIMVSTETDNEVEWIKEETWFFPLTKYKDALLKLYDENPGWIKPAHRMAEAREWIENHLEDLSVTRPASRLNWGVSDPEDKTQTIYVWVDALINYITKAGYGSKWHTAKDDMGIWPANLQVIGKDILRFHTIYWPALLMALGLPVAKGYLCHNHWTMSNRKMSKSLGNVVNPFFAIQRWGIDPLRYFLMRNATFHKDMSYSNQLIGTVYMKELQANIGNLFYRIAKPKSSVRWSTLEAVTAFRNGELNAWAEKHDKDCFDAVFFSLESHLSESPEAFCKEMDDYDTSAAIRVVFELLRETNRYVSDTKPWDLVKNQDPDSRVLLNWVIFNSAEALRIAGILLQPIMPTKASELLDALGVRPDRRTLEFAAKGKDADYGTESKPVEPAPRMSKWDTIFPPTASADLSDDELLEHLRVALLDKTRNKMNQMAELLAMEARMGEEAVAKLLAETHAAKVGA
;
A
#
# COMPACT_ATOMS: atom_id res chain seq x y z
N MET A 1 -1.17 0.46 -4.86
CA MET A 1 -0.86 -0.95 -4.56
C MET A 1 -0.85 -1.24 -3.06
N VAL A 2 0.11 -0.72 -2.28
CA VAL A 2 0.19 -1.00 -0.81
C VAL A 2 -1.12 -0.72 -0.08
N LEU A 3 -1.75 0.44 -0.31
CA LEU A 3 -3.04 0.78 0.34
C LEU A 3 -4.15 -0.23 0.03
N ALA A 4 -4.27 -0.67 -1.23
CA ALA A 4 -5.28 -1.66 -1.63
C ALA A 4 -5.01 -3.04 -1.01
N ASP A 5 -3.73 -3.43 -0.90
CA ASP A 5 -3.31 -4.66 -0.21
C ASP A 5 -3.61 -4.62 1.29
N VAL A 6 -3.35 -3.49 1.95
CA VAL A 6 -3.70 -3.28 3.37
C VAL A 6 -5.20 -3.43 3.58
N ILE A 7 -6.03 -2.85 2.70
CA ILE A 7 -7.49 -2.98 2.77
C ILE A 7 -7.95 -4.41 2.52
N LYS A 8 -7.37 -5.12 1.53
CA LYS A 8 -7.65 -6.55 1.31
C LYS A 8 -7.33 -7.36 2.57
N ARG A 9 -6.11 -7.22 3.11
CA ARG A 9 -5.67 -7.95 4.31
C ARG A 9 -6.54 -7.62 5.52
N TRP A 10 -7.01 -6.38 5.64
CA TRP A 10 -7.98 -6.00 6.67
C TRP A 10 -9.29 -6.81 6.56
N GLN A 11 -9.85 -6.94 5.36
CA GLN A 11 -11.05 -7.78 5.17
C GLN A 11 -10.76 -9.26 5.45
N GLN A 12 -9.58 -9.76 5.10
CA GLN A 12 -9.18 -11.15 5.38
C GLN A 12 -9.09 -11.44 6.88
N ILE A 13 -8.48 -10.55 7.67
CA ILE A 13 -8.43 -10.76 9.13
C ILE A 13 -9.79 -10.61 9.81
N LYS A 14 -10.76 -9.94 9.16
CA LYS A 14 -12.19 -9.96 9.53
C LYS A 14 -12.90 -11.26 9.15
N GLY A 15 -12.20 -12.24 8.58
CA GLY A 15 -12.76 -13.54 8.19
C GLY A 15 -13.50 -13.51 6.85
N LYS A 16 -13.32 -12.47 6.02
CA LYS A 16 -13.94 -12.38 4.70
C LYS A 16 -12.99 -12.89 3.61
N GLU A 17 -13.55 -13.55 2.61
CA GLU A 17 -12.86 -13.72 1.33
C GLU A 17 -12.74 -12.36 0.65
N ALA A 18 -11.55 -12.04 0.15
CA ALA A 18 -11.27 -10.75 -0.47
C ALA A 18 -10.30 -10.92 -1.63
N PHE A 19 -10.62 -10.28 -2.76
CA PHE A 19 -9.83 -10.32 -3.97
C PHE A 19 -9.25 -8.94 -4.29
N LEU A 20 -8.02 -8.90 -4.79
CA LEU A 20 -7.31 -7.71 -5.22
C LEU A 20 -6.81 -7.91 -6.66
N CYS A 21 -7.31 -7.04 -7.55
CA CYS A 21 -6.80 -6.91 -8.90
C CYS A 21 -5.85 -5.72 -8.99
N THR A 22 -4.70 -5.92 -9.61
CA THR A 22 -3.78 -4.85 -10.03
C THR A 22 -3.26 -5.18 -11.43
N GLY A 23 -2.48 -4.30 -12.05
CA GLY A 23 -2.05 -4.54 -13.42
C GLY A 23 -1.33 -3.38 -14.07
N THR A 24 -1.13 -3.52 -15.37
CA THR A 24 -0.48 -2.53 -16.24
C THR A 24 -1.41 -2.13 -17.38
N ASP A 25 -1.57 -0.81 -17.54
CA ASP A 25 -2.15 -0.21 -18.74
C ASP A 25 -1.04 -0.01 -19.77
N GLU A 26 -1.23 -0.62 -20.94
CA GLU A 26 -0.19 -0.88 -21.92
C GLU A 26 -0.52 -0.39 -23.33
N HIS A 27 -1.67 0.25 -23.56
CA HIS A 27 -2.03 0.82 -24.86
C HIS A 27 -1.85 2.35 -24.87
N GLY A 28 -2.05 2.99 -26.03
CA GLY A 28 -2.05 4.44 -26.15
C GLY A 28 -0.82 5.01 -26.86
N MET A 29 -0.94 6.28 -27.23
CA MET A 29 0.05 7.02 -28.02
C MET A 29 1.34 7.21 -27.23
N LYS A 30 1.22 7.37 -25.91
CA LYS A 30 2.35 7.56 -25.01
C LYS A 30 3.28 6.34 -25.01
N ILE A 31 2.71 5.14 -24.95
CA ILE A 31 3.46 3.89 -25.01
C ILE A 31 4.09 3.71 -26.39
N GLN A 32 3.33 3.95 -27.46
CA GLN A 32 3.83 3.86 -28.83
C GLN A 32 5.05 4.78 -29.05
N ARG A 33 4.96 6.05 -28.64
CA ARG A 33 6.08 7.01 -28.73
C ARG A 33 7.27 6.62 -27.86
N ALA A 34 7.01 6.09 -26.65
CA ALA A 34 8.08 5.63 -25.76
C ALA A 34 8.84 4.43 -26.33
N ALA A 35 8.13 3.46 -26.91
CA ALA A 35 8.74 2.29 -27.56
C ALA A 35 9.59 2.71 -28.77
N LEU A 36 9.04 3.56 -29.64
CA LEU A 36 9.78 4.12 -30.79
C LEU A 36 11.05 4.86 -30.36
N LYS A 37 11.01 5.64 -29.28
CA LYS A 37 12.19 6.35 -28.75
C LYS A 37 13.29 5.39 -28.28
N HIS A 38 12.94 4.19 -27.83
CA HIS A 38 13.89 3.16 -27.42
C HIS A 38 14.26 2.20 -28.56
N GLY A 39 13.73 2.40 -29.77
CA GLY A 39 13.96 1.51 -30.91
C GLY A 39 13.41 0.09 -30.70
N MET A 40 12.32 -0.05 -29.94
CA MET A 40 11.70 -1.33 -29.59
C MET A 40 10.26 -1.40 -30.12
N GLU A 41 9.78 -2.63 -30.37
CA GLU A 41 8.36 -2.85 -30.64
C GLU A 41 7.52 -2.57 -29.37
N PRO A 42 6.32 -1.95 -29.49
CA PRO A 42 5.50 -1.60 -28.33
C PRO A 42 5.19 -2.79 -27.41
N LYS A 43 4.94 -3.98 -27.99
CA LYS A 43 4.66 -5.19 -27.20
C LYS A 43 5.86 -5.59 -26.32
N GLU A 44 7.06 -5.57 -26.87
CA GLU A 44 8.29 -5.92 -26.15
C GLU A 44 8.59 -4.90 -25.04
N PHE A 45 8.39 -3.61 -25.34
CA PHE A 45 8.52 -2.54 -24.35
C PHE A 45 7.54 -2.71 -23.19
N CYS A 46 6.28 -3.05 -23.48
CA CYS A 46 5.26 -3.34 -22.49
C CYS A 46 5.57 -4.61 -21.68
N ASP A 47 6.05 -5.68 -22.31
CA ASP A 47 6.46 -6.91 -21.64
C ASP A 47 7.56 -6.64 -20.59
N GLY A 48 8.59 -5.88 -20.97
CA GLY A 48 9.67 -5.50 -20.05
C GLY A 48 9.18 -4.65 -18.88
N ASN A 49 8.28 -3.68 -19.13
CA ASN A 49 7.72 -2.85 -18.07
C ASN A 49 6.77 -3.63 -17.14
N SER A 50 5.91 -4.47 -17.70
CA SER A 50 4.97 -5.30 -16.93
C SER A 50 5.72 -6.24 -15.98
N ASN A 51 6.82 -6.86 -16.44
CA ASN A 51 7.67 -7.69 -15.60
C ASN A 51 8.27 -6.91 -14.41
N LYS A 52 8.77 -5.68 -14.64
CA LYS A 52 9.27 -4.82 -13.54
C LYS A 52 8.18 -4.51 -12.51
N PHE A 53 6.93 -4.29 -12.94
CA PHE A 53 5.80 -4.09 -12.02
C PHE A 53 5.48 -5.36 -11.23
N ARG A 54 5.53 -6.53 -11.86
CA ARG A 54 5.36 -7.82 -11.15
C ARG A 54 6.45 -8.07 -10.12
N GLU A 55 7.71 -7.80 -10.46
CA GLU A 55 8.84 -7.84 -9.52
C GLU A 55 8.63 -6.88 -8.35
N LEU A 56 8.15 -5.66 -8.61
CA LEU A 56 7.86 -4.67 -7.58
C LEU A 56 6.71 -5.12 -6.65
N VAL A 57 5.65 -5.70 -7.22
CA VAL A 57 4.53 -6.28 -6.46
C VAL A 57 5.02 -7.37 -5.51
N ALA A 58 5.88 -8.27 -6.00
CA ALA A 58 6.50 -9.31 -5.18
C ALA A 58 7.42 -8.73 -4.10
N ALA A 59 8.31 -7.79 -4.47
CA ALA A 59 9.24 -7.13 -3.55
C ALA A 59 8.51 -6.32 -2.47
N ALA A 60 7.32 -5.78 -2.76
CA ALA A 60 6.48 -5.04 -1.83
C ALA A 60 5.47 -5.92 -1.05
N ASN A 61 5.55 -7.25 -1.18
CA ASN A 61 4.69 -8.25 -0.50
C ASN A 61 3.21 -7.89 -0.63
N ILE A 62 2.83 -7.56 -1.86
CA ILE A 62 1.45 -7.30 -2.24
C ILE A 62 0.79 -8.65 -2.53
N SER A 63 -0.28 -8.96 -1.81
CA SER A 63 -1.06 -10.17 -2.01
C SER A 63 -2.19 -9.88 -3.01
N ASN A 64 -1.86 -9.61 -4.27
CA ASN A 64 -2.87 -9.53 -5.33
C ASN A 64 -3.23 -10.92 -5.85
N ASP A 65 -4.49 -11.12 -6.21
CA ASP A 65 -5.00 -12.38 -6.79
C ASP A 65 -4.93 -12.34 -8.31
N PHE A 66 -5.09 -11.14 -8.88
CA PHE A 66 -5.03 -10.92 -10.31
C PHE A 66 -3.98 -9.87 -10.64
N PHE A 67 -3.17 -10.15 -11.67
CA PHE A 67 -2.31 -9.18 -12.33
C PHE A 67 -2.73 -9.08 -13.80
N ILE A 68 -3.54 -8.09 -14.15
CA ILE A 68 -4.04 -7.91 -15.51
C ILE A 68 -3.06 -7.07 -16.36
N ARG A 69 -3.02 -7.35 -17.65
CA ARG A 69 -2.38 -6.50 -18.64
C ARG A 69 -3.40 -6.15 -19.71
N THR A 70 -3.48 -4.90 -20.13
CA THR A 70 -4.44 -4.54 -21.19
C THR A 70 -4.07 -5.15 -22.55
N THR A 71 -2.83 -5.63 -22.72
CA THR A 71 -2.43 -6.38 -23.91
C THR A 71 -2.81 -7.86 -23.88
N ASP A 72 -3.32 -8.40 -22.76
CA ASP A 72 -3.77 -9.79 -22.65
C ASP A 72 -4.96 -10.03 -23.60
N GLN A 73 -4.98 -11.17 -24.31
CA GLN A 73 -6.04 -11.47 -25.28
C GLN A 73 -7.44 -11.49 -24.63
N GLU A 74 -7.55 -12.07 -23.43
CA GLU A 74 -8.77 -12.07 -22.62
C GLU A 74 -9.34 -10.65 -22.43
N HIS A 75 -8.47 -9.67 -22.18
CA HIS A 75 -8.91 -8.29 -22.00
C HIS A 75 -9.32 -7.64 -23.31
N LYS A 76 -8.56 -7.85 -24.40
CA LYS A 76 -8.93 -7.33 -25.73
C LYS A 76 -10.28 -7.87 -26.18
N ASP A 77 -10.56 -9.14 -25.92
CA ASP A 77 -11.84 -9.76 -26.22
C ASP A 77 -12.97 -9.14 -25.36
N ALA A 78 -12.73 -8.94 -24.06
CA ALA A 78 -13.68 -8.26 -23.18
C ALA A 78 -13.98 -6.82 -23.63
N VAL A 79 -12.97 -6.07 -24.06
CA VAL A 79 -13.11 -4.70 -24.59
C VAL A 79 -13.89 -4.69 -25.89
N ALA A 80 -13.58 -5.60 -26.82
CA ALA A 80 -14.32 -5.76 -28.06
C ALA A 80 -15.80 -6.06 -27.81
N GLN A 81 -16.10 -6.98 -26.89
CA GLN A 81 -17.47 -7.30 -26.51
C GLN A 81 -18.18 -6.12 -25.84
N PHE A 82 -17.51 -5.43 -24.90
CA PHE A 82 -18.07 -4.25 -24.24
C PHE A 82 -18.42 -3.16 -25.25
N TRP A 83 -17.53 -2.93 -26.21
CA TRP A 83 -17.69 -1.94 -27.26
C TRP A 83 -18.87 -2.25 -28.19
N LEU A 84 -18.99 -3.51 -28.64
CA LEU A 84 -20.13 -3.96 -29.45
C LEU A 84 -21.44 -3.82 -28.67
N HIS A 85 -21.43 -4.20 -27.39
CA HIS A 85 -22.59 -4.03 -26.52
C HIS A 85 -22.99 -2.54 -26.43
N LEU A 86 -22.01 -1.65 -26.23
CA LEU A 86 -22.24 -0.22 -26.14
C LEU A 86 -22.76 0.40 -27.44
N LYS A 87 -22.32 -0.10 -28.59
CA LYS A 87 -22.83 0.34 -29.90
C LYS A 87 -24.27 -0.07 -30.16
N HIS A 88 -24.63 -1.31 -29.78
CA HIS A 88 -25.85 -1.96 -30.30
C HIS A 88 -27.01 -2.04 -29.31
N SER A 89 -26.76 -2.04 -28.00
CA SER A 89 -27.83 -2.26 -27.00
C SER A 89 -28.35 -1.00 -26.34
N THR A 90 -27.70 0.15 -26.54
CA THR A 90 -28.18 1.44 -26.02
C THR A 90 -29.27 2.02 -26.91
N PRO A 91 -30.33 2.66 -26.35
CA PRO A 91 -31.27 3.44 -27.15
C PRO A 91 -30.55 4.50 -27.98
N GLU A 92 -31.04 4.79 -29.19
CA GLU A 92 -30.39 5.74 -30.12
C GLU A 92 -30.12 7.12 -29.50
N SER A 93 -30.98 7.59 -28.58
CA SER A 93 -30.81 8.86 -27.87
C SER A 93 -29.74 8.87 -26.77
N LEU A 94 -29.25 7.69 -26.37
CA LEU A 94 -28.28 7.47 -25.30
C LEU A 94 -27.04 6.69 -25.76
N GLY A 95 -27.03 6.27 -27.03
CA GLY A 95 -26.00 5.44 -27.64
C GLY A 95 -24.90 6.22 -28.32
N LEU A 96 -23.91 5.49 -28.82
CA LEU A 96 -22.78 6.08 -29.52
C LEU A 96 -23.20 6.74 -30.83
N TYR A 97 -22.63 7.91 -31.13
CA TYR A 97 -22.86 8.61 -32.38
C TYR A 97 -21.54 9.03 -33.03
N LYS A 98 -21.52 9.15 -34.36
CA LYS A 98 -20.34 9.64 -35.09
C LYS A 98 -20.35 11.16 -35.15
N GLY A 99 -19.18 11.77 -35.01
CA GLY A 99 -18.99 13.21 -35.18
C GLY A 99 -17.53 13.55 -35.50
N SER A 100 -17.27 14.83 -35.73
CA SER A 100 -15.91 15.37 -35.85
C SER A 100 -15.57 16.15 -34.59
N HIS A 101 -14.45 15.83 -33.95
CA HIS A 101 -13.93 16.63 -32.85
C HIS A 101 -12.79 17.53 -33.35
N GLU A 102 -12.83 18.79 -32.94
CA GLU A 102 -11.77 19.78 -33.17
C GLU A 102 -11.39 20.38 -31.82
N GLY A 103 -10.10 20.36 -31.47
CA GLY A 103 -9.66 20.92 -30.19
C GLY A 103 -8.20 20.67 -29.87
N TRP A 104 -7.76 21.21 -28.73
CA TRP A 104 -6.42 21.00 -28.19
C TRP A 104 -6.31 19.63 -27.52
N TYR A 105 -5.35 18.82 -27.95
CA TYR A 105 -5.12 17.47 -27.43
C TYR A 105 -3.76 17.37 -26.74
N CYS A 106 -3.74 16.82 -25.53
CA CYS A 106 -2.51 16.49 -24.82
C CYS A 106 -2.17 15.01 -25.00
N VAL A 107 -1.00 14.71 -25.56
CA VAL A 107 -0.54 13.31 -25.71
C VAL A 107 -0.08 12.70 -24.38
N SER A 108 0.43 13.51 -23.45
CA SER A 108 0.92 13.02 -22.15
C SER A 108 -0.22 12.57 -21.23
N ASP A 109 -1.35 13.27 -21.31
CA ASP A 109 -2.57 13.06 -20.51
C ASP A 109 -3.64 12.26 -21.27
N GLU A 110 -3.45 12.10 -22.59
CA GLU A 110 -4.32 11.40 -23.54
C GLU A 110 -5.76 11.94 -23.59
N CYS A 111 -5.96 13.23 -23.28
CA CYS A 111 -7.25 13.89 -23.24
C CYS A 111 -7.29 15.19 -24.08
N PHE A 112 -8.51 15.62 -24.42
CA PHE A 112 -8.76 16.93 -25.00
C PHE A 112 -8.95 17.98 -23.91
N TYR A 113 -8.51 19.20 -24.19
CA TYR A 113 -8.67 20.37 -23.34
C TYR A 113 -9.49 21.44 -24.08
N PRO A 114 -10.48 22.06 -23.43
CA PRO A 114 -11.15 23.24 -23.97
C PRO A 114 -10.18 24.44 -24.04
N GLU A 115 -10.49 25.42 -24.90
CA GLU A 115 -9.57 26.52 -25.22
C GLU A 115 -9.19 27.39 -24.01
N ASP A 116 -10.08 27.51 -23.02
CA ASP A 116 -9.87 28.23 -21.77
C ASP A 116 -8.87 27.55 -20.82
N LEU A 117 -8.64 26.24 -20.98
CA LEU A 117 -7.66 25.45 -20.23
C LEU A 117 -6.31 25.31 -20.94
N VAL A 118 -6.04 26.15 -21.95
CA VAL A 118 -4.77 26.13 -22.70
C VAL A 118 -4.13 27.52 -22.71
N ARG A 119 -2.81 27.57 -22.55
CA ARG A 119 -2.03 28.81 -22.58
C ARG A 119 -0.78 28.72 -23.45
N PRO A 120 -0.35 29.83 -24.07
CA PRO A 120 0.94 29.87 -24.75
C PRO A 120 2.09 29.76 -23.75
N SER A 121 3.10 28.97 -24.10
CA SER A 121 4.33 28.78 -23.34
C SER A 121 5.54 28.69 -24.29
N ILE A 122 6.74 28.66 -23.74
CA ILE A 122 7.98 28.53 -24.50
C ILE A 122 8.70 27.27 -24.03
N ALA A 123 8.99 26.36 -24.95
CA ALA A 123 9.74 25.15 -24.68
C ALA A 123 11.16 25.51 -24.17
N PRO A 124 11.52 25.19 -22.92
CA PRO A 124 12.76 25.68 -22.30
C PRO A 124 14.03 25.24 -23.04
N GLN A 125 13.98 24.08 -23.69
CA GLN A 125 15.11 23.45 -24.36
C GLN A 125 15.37 24.04 -25.77
N THR A 126 14.34 24.58 -26.43
CA THR A 126 14.41 24.95 -27.85
C THR A 126 14.02 26.40 -28.13
N GLY A 127 13.43 27.11 -27.17
CA GLY A 127 12.89 28.46 -27.37
C GLY A 127 11.65 28.53 -28.27
N LYS A 128 11.10 27.37 -28.67
CA LYS A 128 9.92 27.30 -29.54
C LYS A 128 8.66 27.69 -28.75
N LYS A 129 7.82 28.54 -29.36
CA LYS A 129 6.47 28.80 -28.84
C LYS A 129 5.63 27.54 -28.99
N ILE A 130 5.08 27.07 -27.87
CA ILE A 130 4.21 25.89 -27.76
C ILE A 130 2.93 26.29 -27.03
N MET A 131 1.91 25.46 -27.11
CA MET A 131 0.69 25.57 -26.29
C MET A 131 0.76 24.52 -25.19
N VAL A 132 0.36 24.86 -23.97
CA VAL A 132 0.36 23.93 -22.82
C VAL A 132 -0.96 23.96 -22.06
N SER A 133 -1.33 22.83 -21.45
CA SER A 133 -2.46 22.75 -20.51
C SER A 133 -2.20 23.60 -19.26
N THR A 134 -3.21 24.31 -18.77
CA THR A 134 -3.14 25.04 -17.50
C THR A 134 -3.16 24.10 -16.29
N GLU A 135 -3.69 22.88 -16.44
CA GLU A 135 -3.77 21.88 -15.37
C GLU A 135 -2.45 21.13 -15.17
N THR A 136 -1.82 20.70 -16.27
CA THR A 136 -0.68 19.78 -16.22
C THR A 136 0.63 20.37 -16.71
N ASP A 137 0.61 21.58 -17.30
CA ASP A 137 1.75 22.22 -17.99
C ASP A 137 2.35 21.37 -19.13
N ASN A 138 1.63 20.35 -19.60
CA ASN A 138 2.03 19.51 -20.73
C ASN A 138 1.68 20.17 -22.07
N GLU A 139 2.49 19.91 -23.11
CA GLU A 139 2.28 20.41 -24.48
C GLU A 139 0.99 19.85 -25.11
N VAL A 140 0.23 20.73 -25.78
CA VAL A 140 -1.00 20.39 -26.50
C VAL A 140 -0.91 20.76 -27.98
N GLU A 141 -1.58 19.98 -28.82
CA GLU A 141 -1.61 20.13 -30.28
C GLU A 141 -3.07 20.31 -30.75
N TRP A 142 -3.34 21.20 -31.70
CA TRP A 142 -4.69 21.35 -32.28
C TRP A 142 -4.96 20.25 -33.31
N ILE A 143 -6.07 19.54 -33.15
CA ILE A 143 -6.37 18.34 -33.94
C ILE A 143 -7.85 18.33 -34.36
N LYS A 144 -8.11 17.92 -35.60
CA LYS A 144 -9.44 17.66 -36.16
C LYS A 144 -9.54 16.21 -36.62
N GLU A 145 -10.43 15.43 -36.01
CA GLU A 145 -10.57 13.99 -36.29
C GLU A 145 -12.03 13.54 -36.25
N GLU A 146 -12.39 12.60 -37.13
CA GLU A 146 -13.66 11.87 -37.03
C GLU A 146 -13.55 10.77 -35.97
N THR A 147 -14.53 10.73 -35.07
CA THR A 147 -14.54 9.85 -33.89
C THR A 147 -15.96 9.44 -33.52
N TRP A 148 -16.07 8.36 -32.77
CA TRP A 148 -17.29 8.05 -32.04
C TRP A 148 -17.34 8.84 -30.73
N PHE A 149 -18.51 9.39 -30.44
CA PHE A 149 -18.82 10.05 -29.20
C PHE A 149 -19.76 9.20 -28.35
N PHE A 150 -19.47 9.17 -27.05
CA PHE A 150 -20.39 8.72 -26.03
C PHE A 150 -21.14 9.95 -25.48
N PRO A 151 -22.48 9.96 -25.51
CA PRO A 151 -23.29 11.12 -25.14
C PRO A 151 -23.36 11.32 -23.62
N LEU A 152 -22.20 11.52 -22.98
CA LEU A 152 -22.03 11.62 -21.53
C LEU A 152 -22.93 12.70 -20.92
N THR A 153 -23.19 13.79 -21.64
CA THR A 153 -24.10 14.85 -21.19
C THR A 153 -25.51 14.36 -20.91
N LYS A 154 -25.97 13.32 -21.61
CA LYS A 154 -27.30 12.71 -21.40
C LYS A 154 -27.39 11.89 -20.11
N TYR A 155 -26.26 11.48 -19.54
CA TYR A 155 -26.19 10.71 -18.29
C TYR A 155 -26.05 11.61 -17.04
N LYS A 156 -26.04 12.94 -17.20
CA LYS A 156 -25.87 13.91 -16.11
C LYS A 156 -26.80 13.65 -14.92
N ASP A 157 -28.10 13.58 -15.16
CA ASP A 157 -29.09 13.43 -14.08
C ASP A 157 -28.98 12.07 -13.39
N ALA A 158 -28.67 11.00 -14.13
CA ALA A 158 -28.45 9.67 -13.58
C ALA A 158 -27.19 9.63 -12.69
N LEU A 159 -26.11 10.32 -13.10
CA LEU A 159 -24.89 10.47 -12.31
C LEU A 159 -25.15 11.29 -11.03
N LEU A 160 -25.83 12.44 -11.13
CA LEU A 160 -26.15 13.25 -9.95
C LEU A 160 -27.02 12.47 -8.96
N LYS A 161 -28.02 11.75 -9.46
CA LYS A 161 -28.84 10.86 -8.64
C LYS A 161 -28.02 9.78 -7.94
N LEU A 162 -27.06 9.15 -8.64
CA LEU A 162 -26.15 8.18 -8.01
C LEU A 162 -25.37 8.82 -6.84
N TYR A 163 -24.91 10.06 -6.99
CA TYR A 163 -24.18 10.78 -5.95
C TYR A 163 -25.10 11.13 -4.77
N ASP A 164 -26.35 11.53 -5.03
CA ASP A 164 -27.34 11.86 -4.00
C ASP A 164 -27.76 10.63 -3.19
N GLU A 165 -27.95 9.48 -3.84
CA GLU A 165 -28.37 8.24 -3.19
C GLU A 165 -27.25 7.55 -2.41
N ASN A 166 -25.98 7.93 -2.64
CA ASN A 166 -24.81 7.29 -2.03
C ASN A 166 -23.89 8.32 -1.36
N PRO A 167 -24.32 8.95 -0.24
CA PRO A 167 -23.46 9.88 0.49
C PRO A 167 -22.20 9.15 0.98
N GLY A 168 -21.02 9.65 0.58
CA GLY A 168 -19.73 9.02 0.91
C GLY A 168 -19.28 7.93 -0.06
N TRP A 169 -19.90 7.82 -1.23
CA TRP A 169 -19.47 6.90 -2.30
C TRP A 169 -18.01 7.09 -2.72
N ILE A 170 -17.54 8.35 -2.70
CA ILE A 170 -16.14 8.70 -2.95
C ILE A 170 -15.55 9.26 -1.65
N LYS A 171 -14.53 8.57 -1.12
CA LYS A 171 -13.75 9.03 0.04
C LYS A 171 -12.41 9.60 -0.43
N PRO A 172 -11.97 10.76 0.10
CA PRO A 172 -12.64 11.64 1.06
C PRO A 172 -13.73 12.52 0.42
N ALA A 173 -14.63 13.07 1.25
CA ALA A 173 -15.83 13.82 0.79
C ALA A 173 -15.54 15.00 -0.15
N HIS A 174 -14.42 15.71 0.02
CA HIS A 174 -14.07 16.83 -0.88
C HIS A 174 -13.78 16.36 -2.32
N ARG A 175 -13.34 15.12 -2.53
CA ARG A 175 -13.18 14.54 -3.88
C ARG A 175 -14.52 14.22 -4.51
N MET A 176 -15.50 13.81 -3.71
CA MET A 176 -16.87 13.67 -4.18
C MET A 176 -17.46 15.02 -4.63
N ALA A 177 -17.20 16.09 -3.86
CA ALA A 177 -17.62 17.44 -4.21
C ALA A 177 -16.96 17.93 -5.52
N GLU A 178 -15.64 17.72 -5.68
CA GLU A 178 -14.89 18.04 -6.90
C GLU A 178 -15.47 17.32 -8.13
N ALA A 179 -15.74 16.02 -8.02
CA ALA A 179 -16.34 15.25 -9.12
C ALA A 179 -17.78 15.69 -9.42
N ARG A 180 -18.56 16.04 -8.40
CA ARG A 180 -19.92 16.57 -8.58
C ARG A 180 -19.93 17.92 -9.29
N GLU A 181 -19.07 18.84 -8.86
CA GLU A 181 -18.92 20.16 -9.48
C GLU A 181 -18.61 20.04 -10.98
N TRP A 182 -17.77 19.06 -11.33
CA TRP A 182 -17.47 18.75 -12.74
C TRP A 182 -18.71 18.27 -13.51
N ILE A 183 -19.51 17.37 -12.94
CA ILE A 183 -20.76 16.89 -13.56
C ILE A 183 -21.76 18.05 -13.75
N GLU A 184 -21.82 18.96 -12.79
CA GLU A 184 -22.77 20.09 -12.81
C GLU A 184 -22.38 21.14 -13.86
N ASN A 185 -21.09 21.45 -14.00
CA ASN A 185 -20.64 22.65 -14.73
C ASN A 185 -19.78 22.38 -15.98
N HIS A 186 -19.17 21.19 -16.11
CA HIS A 186 -18.12 20.92 -17.10
C HIS A 186 -18.32 19.60 -17.85
N LEU A 187 -19.53 19.05 -17.84
CA LEU A 187 -19.82 17.78 -18.50
C LEU A 187 -19.95 17.98 -20.02
N GLU A 188 -19.16 17.23 -20.78
CA GLU A 188 -19.15 17.22 -22.24
C GLU A 188 -19.22 15.79 -22.76
N ASP A 189 -19.66 15.62 -24.01
CA ASP A 189 -19.70 14.32 -24.65
C ASP A 189 -18.28 13.79 -24.91
N LEU A 190 -18.08 12.50 -24.65
CA LEU A 190 -16.75 11.90 -24.60
C LEU A 190 -16.38 11.30 -25.95
N SER A 191 -15.26 11.73 -26.53
CA SER A 191 -14.68 11.07 -27.70
C SER A 191 -14.04 9.73 -27.31
N VAL A 192 -14.62 8.62 -27.79
CA VAL A 192 -14.32 7.24 -27.36
C VAL A 192 -13.58 6.39 -28.42
N THR A 193 -13.27 6.94 -29.59
CA THR A 193 -12.29 6.34 -30.52
C THR A 193 -11.25 7.35 -30.99
N ARG A 194 -10.20 6.87 -31.67
CA ARG A 194 -9.19 7.67 -32.37
C ARG A 194 -8.91 7.04 -33.73
N PRO A 195 -8.57 7.81 -34.77
CA PRO A 195 -8.17 7.24 -36.05
C PRO A 195 -6.95 6.33 -35.93
N ALA A 196 -7.02 5.14 -36.52
CA ALA A 196 -5.96 4.13 -36.49
C ALA A 196 -4.67 4.59 -37.20
N SER A 197 -4.79 5.53 -38.15
CA SER A 197 -3.64 6.18 -38.81
C SER A 197 -2.73 6.92 -37.83
N ARG A 198 -3.28 7.38 -36.70
CA ARG A 198 -2.56 8.07 -35.64
C ARG A 198 -2.19 7.10 -34.53
N LEU A 199 -3.16 6.33 -34.03
CA LEU A 199 -2.97 5.39 -32.93
C LEU A 199 -3.14 3.94 -33.40
N ASN A 200 -2.01 3.25 -33.63
CA ASN A 200 -2.02 1.85 -34.02
C ASN A 200 -1.86 0.90 -32.82
N TRP A 201 -1.35 1.40 -31.68
CA TRP A 201 -1.14 0.61 -30.48
C TRP A 201 -2.33 0.73 -29.50
N GLY A 202 -3.41 0.00 -29.79
CA GLY A 202 -4.62 -0.07 -28.97
C GLY A 202 -5.57 -1.16 -29.46
N VAL A 203 -6.74 -1.28 -28.83
CA VAL A 203 -7.79 -2.23 -29.26
C VAL A 203 -8.59 -1.61 -30.41
N SER A 204 -8.57 -2.24 -31.59
CA SER A 204 -9.36 -1.78 -32.73
C SER A 204 -10.86 -1.98 -32.52
N ASP A 205 -11.66 -1.07 -33.07
CA ASP A 205 -13.09 -1.28 -33.19
C ASP A 205 -13.37 -2.53 -34.06
N PRO A 206 -14.08 -3.56 -33.55
CA PRO A 206 -14.31 -4.82 -34.28
C PRO A 206 -15.05 -4.64 -35.61
N GLU A 207 -15.85 -3.57 -35.75
CA GLU A 207 -16.64 -3.29 -36.95
C GLU A 207 -16.04 -2.20 -37.84
N ASP A 208 -15.07 -1.43 -37.35
CA ASP A 208 -14.44 -0.33 -38.08
C ASP A 208 -12.94 -0.26 -37.79
N LYS A 209 -12.13 -1.00 -38.56
CA LYS A 209 -10.66 -1.05 -38.38
C LYS A 209 -9.96 0.31 -38.61
N THR A 210 -10.66 1.32 -39.11
CA THR A 210 -10.10 2.68 -39.21
C THR A 210 -10.09 3.41 -37.87
N GLN A 211 -10.75 2.86 -36.86
CA GLN A 211 -10.89 3.42 -35.52
C GLN A 211 -10.26 2.50 -34.46
N THR A 212 -9.54 3.11 -33.54
CA THR A 212 -8.97 2.48 -32.34
C THR A 212 -9.75 2.97 -31.14
N ILE A 213 -10.20 2.06 -30.28
CA ILE A 213 -10.94 2.37 -29.06
C ILE A 213 -10.04 3.21 -28.13
N TYR A 214 -10.65 4.23 -27.52
CA TYR A 214 -9.95 5.13 -26.62
C TYR A 214 -9.38 4.37 -25.41
N VAL A 215 -8.10 4.63 -25.11
CA VAL A 215 -7.33 3.98 -24.05
C VAL A 215 -8.02 3.99 -22.68
N TRP A 216 -8.75 5.04 -22.33
CA TRP A 216 -9.46 5.07 -21.05
C TRP A 216 -10.68 4.15 -21.01
N VAL A 217 -11.36 3.94 -22.15
CA VAL A 217 -12.46 2.96 -22.23
C VAL A 217 -11.89 1.56 -22.05
N ASP A 218 -10.85 1.24 -22.82
CA ASP A 218 -10.06 0.00 -22.72
C ASP A 218 -9.58 -0.25 -21.28
N ALA A 219 -8.80 0.70 -20.73
CA ALA A 219 -8.26 0.60 -19.39
C ALA A 219 -9.34 0.46 -18.32
N LEU A 220 -10.48 1.16 -18.37
CA LEU A 220 -11.53 1.03 -17.34
C LEU A 220 -12.20 -0.36 -17.34
N ILE A 221 -12.26 -1.04 -18.50
CA ILE A 221 -12.84 -2.40 -18.63
C ILE A 221 -11.97 -3.45 -17.90
N ASN A 222 -10.73 -3.12 -17.53
CA ASN A 222 -9.84 -4.04 -16.80
C ASN A 222 -10.50 -4.59 -15.53
N TYR A 223 -11.27 -3.75 -14.84
CA TYR A 223 -11.91 -4.09 -13.56
C TYR A 223 -12.96 -5.20 -13.69
N ILE A 224 -13.71 -5.22 -14.80
CA ILE A 224 -14.75 -6.24 -15.07
C ILE A 224 -14.20 -7.46 -15.81
N THR A 225 -13.06 -7.31 -16.50
CA THR A 225 -12.43 -8.41 -17.26
C THR A 225 -12.12 -9.59 -16.35
N LYS A 226 -11.41 -9.36 -15.23
CA LYS A 226 -11.07 -10.44 -14.29
C LYS A 226 -12.25 -10.94 -13.46
N ALA A 227 -13.36 -10.20 -13.43
CA ALA A 227 -14.63 -10.71 -12.92
C ALA A 227 -15.33 -11.65 -13.92
N GLY A 228 -14.82 -11.79 -15.16
CA GLY A 228 -15.32 -12.72 -16.17
C GLY A 228 -16.16 -12.08 -17.28
N TYR A 229 -16.19 -10.75 -17.40
CA TYR A 229 -16.93 -10.10 -18.47
C TYR A 229 -16.39 -10.50 -19.86
N GLY A 230 -17.30 -10.81 -20.79
CA GLY A 230 -16.99 -11.21 -22.17
C GLY A 230 -16.59 -12.68 -22.34
N SER A 231 -16.30 -13.40 -21.25
CA SER A 231 -15.95 -14.83 -21.29
C SER A 231 -16.91 -15.71 -20.49
N LYS A 232 -17.30 -15.27 -19.27
CA LYS A 232 -18.21 -15.98 -18.37
C LYS A 232 -19.59 -15.36 -18.33
N TRP A 233 -19.67 -14.04 -18.44
CA TRP A 233 -20.93 -13.29 -18.39
C TRP A 233 -20.88 -12.06 -19.31
N HIS A 234 -22.04 -11.60 -19.75
CA HIS A 234 -22.15 -10.53 -20.76
C HIS A 234 -23.16 -9.46 -20.37
N THR A 235 -24.14 -9.79 -19.53
CA THR A 235 -25.23 -8.90 -19.13
C THR A 235 -25.43 -8.90 -17.62
N ALA A 236 -26.14 -7.89 -17.10
CA ALA A 236 -26.46 -7.80 -15.66
C ALA A 236 -27.37 -8.93 -15.13
N LYS A 237 -27.91 -9.78 -16.01
CA LYS A 237 -28.76 -10.93 -15.63
C LYS A 237 -27.96 -12.21 -15.36
N ASP A 238 -26.71 -12.24 -15.79
CA ASP A 238 -25.82 -13.38 -15.62
C ASP A 238 -25.20 -13.39 -14.21
N ASP A 239 -24.57 -14.51 -13.82
CA ASP A 239 -23.74 -14.55 -12.61
C ASP A 239 -22.44 -13.76 -12.85
N MET A 240 -22.38 -12.56 -12.27
CA MET A 240 -21.24 -11.64 -12.40
C MET A 240 -20.09 -11.95 -11.43
N GLY A 241 -20.19 -13.03 -10.64
CA GLY A 241 -19.15 -13.48 -9.72
C GLY A 241 -18.76 -12.43 -8.69
N ILE A 242 -17.51 -11.96 -8.77
CA ILE A 242 -16.94 -10.97 -7.83
C ILE A 242 -17.30 -9.51 -8.15
N TRP A 243 -18.06 -9.26 -9.23
CA TRP A 243 -18.53 -7.92 -9.60
C TRP A 243 -19.90 -7.60 -8.97
N PRO A 244 -20.14 -6.35 -8.50
CA PRO A 244 -19.29 -5.16 -8.59
C PRO A 244 -18.20 -5.07 -7.53
N ALA A 245 -17.11 -4.37 -7.88
CA ALA A 245 -16.03 -4.06 -6.95
C ALA A 245 -16.58 -3.35 -5.69
N ASN A 246 -16.23 -3.86 -4.50
CA ASN A 246 -16.59 -3.21 -3.24
C ASN A 246 -15.88 -1.86 -3.06
N LEU A 247 -14.66 -1.73 -3.58
CA LEU A 247 -13.85 -0.51 -3.48
C LEU A 247 -12.88 -0.43 -4.68
N GLN A 248 -12.79 0.74 -5.31
CA GLN A 248 -11.69 1.05 -6.22
C GLN A 248 -10.75 2.08 -5.57
N VAL A 249 -9.46 1.75 -5.50
CA VAL A 249 -8.42 2.63 -4.93
C VAL A 249 -7.68 3.33 -6.06
N ILE A 250 -7.80 4.65 -6.13
CA ILE A 250 -7.30 5.47 -7.25
C ILE A 250 -6.49 6.67 -6.76
N GLY A 251 -5.64 7.21 -7.62
CA GLY A 251 -4.98 8.50 -7.38
C GLY A 251 -5.86 9.67 -7.80
N LYS A 252 -5.65 10.85 -7.20
CA LYS A 252 -6.41 12.08 -7.52
C LYS A 252 -6.41 12.48 -9.00
N ASP A 253 -5.30 12.22 -9.72
CA ASP A 253 -5.16 12.60 -11.13
C ASP A 253 -6.18 11.89 -12.05
N ILE A 254 -6.76 10.77 -11.60
CA ILE A 254 -7.61 9.92 -12.41
C ILE A 254 -9.05 9.85 -11.88
N LEU A 255 -9.43 10.77 -10.99
CA LEU A 255 -10.74 10.83 -10.34
C LEU A 255 -11.88 10.84 -11.37
N ARG A 256 -11.85 11.80 -12.31
CA ARG A 256 -12.91 12.01 -13.32
C ARG A 256 -13.21 10.74 -14.14
N PHE A 257 -12.18 10.02 -14.57
CA PHE A 257 -12.34 8.79 -15.35
C PHE A 257 -13.09 7.70 -14.57
N HIS A 258 -12.79 7.56 -13.29
CA HIS A 258 -13.34 6.49 -12.45
C HIS A 258 -14.69 6.83 -11.84
N THR A 259 -14.98 8.10 -11.58
CA THR A 259 -16.19 8.51 -10.86
C THR A 259 -17.23 9.19 -11.74
N ILE A 260 -16.92 9.43 -13.02
CA ILE A 260 -17.83 10.03 -14.01
C ILE A 260 -17.94 9.14 -15.24
N TYR A 261 -16.83 8.89 -15.94
CA TYR A 261 -16.87 8.17 -17.23
C TYR A 261 -17.21 6.69 -17.03
N TRP A 262 -16.51 6.03 -16.11
CA TRP A 262 -16.73 4.61 -15.86
C TRP A 262 -18.17 4.29 -15.40
N PRO A 263 -18.75 5.01 -14.42
CA PRO A 263 -20.14 4.81 -14.02
C PRO A 263 -21.12 5.06 -15.17
N ALA A 264 -20.90 6.08 -16.00
CA ALA A 264 -21.78 6.37 -17.14
C ALA A 264 -21.73 5.26 -18.20
N LEU A 265 -20.54 4.74 -18.52
CA LEU A 265 -20.37 3.61 -19.43
C LEU A 265 -21.08 2.34 -18.90
N LEU A 266 -20.98 2.08 -17.59
CA LEU A 266 -21.70 0.97 -16.95
C LEU A 266 -23.22 1.17 -16.97
N MET A 267 -23.70 2.38 -16.67
CA MET A 267 -25.12 2.74 -16.71
C MET A 267 -25.71 2.56 -18.11
N ALA A 268 -24.95 2.90 -19.16
CA ALA A 268 -25.36 2.72 -20.55
C ALA A 268 -25.69 1.25 -20.87
N LEU A 269 -24.96 0.32 -20.26
CA LEU A 269 -25.15 -1.13 -20.41
C LEU A 269 -26.06 -1.74 -19.32
N GLY A 270 -26.60 -0.94 -18.41
CA GLY A 270 -27.38 -1.40 -17.25
C GLY A 270 -26.56 -2.26 -16.27
N LEU A 271 -25.23 -2.11 -16.24
CA LEU A 271 -24.34 -2.84 -15.33
C LEU A 271 -24.22 -2.10 -13.99
N PRO A 272 -24.06 -2.82 -12.86
CA PRO A 272 -23.89 -2.19 -11.57
C PRO A 272 -22.54 -1.48 -11.46
N VAL A 273 -22.53 -0.31 -10.82
CA VAL A 273 -21.32 0.47 -10.52
C VAL A 273 -20.59 -0.06 -9.28
N ALA A 274 -19.32 0.31 -9.11
CA ALA A 274 -18.57 0.00 -7.90
C ALA A 274 -19.26 0.55 -6.64
N LYS A 275 -19.15 -0.15 -5.51
CA LYS A 275 -19.82 0.25 -4.25
C LYS A 275 -19.15 1.44 -3.57
N GLY A 276 -17.92 1.78 -3.94
CA GLY A 276 -17.24 2.99 -3.47
C GLY A 276 -15.85 3.18 -4.07
N TYR A 277 -15.31 4.37 -3.87
CA TYR A 277 -13.99 4.80 -4.32
C TYR A 277 -13.18 5.38 -3.16
N LEU A 278 -11.90 5.05 -3.13
CA LEU A 278 -10.92 5.68 -2.25
C LEU A 278 -9.88 6.41 -3.10
N CYS A 279 -9.91 7.73 -3.03
CA CYS A 279 -9.04 8.62 -3.79
C CYS A 279 -7.89 9.13 -2.92
N HIS A 280 -6.66 8.72 -3.23
CA HIS A 280 -5.47 9.12 -2.49
C HIS A 280 -4.64 10.21 -3.19
N ASN A 281 -3.84 10.91 -2.40
CA ASN A 281 -2.93 11.96 -2.85
C ASN A 281 -1.56 11.41 -3.27
N HIS A 282 -0.68 12.28 -3.75
CA HIS A 282 0.66 11.89 -4.20
C HIS A 282 1.69 11.89 -3.09
N TRP A 283 2.76 11.13 -3.35
CA TRP A 283 4.02 11.28 -2.64
C TRP A 283 4.89 12.32 -3.36
N THR A 284 5.48 13.22 -2.57
CA THR A 284 6.38 14.30 -2.96
C THR A 284 7.73 14.10 -2.31
N MET A 285 8.77 14.68 -2.89
CA MET A 285 10.11 14.73 -2.30
C MET A 285 10.56 16.20 -2.30
N SER A 286 10.96 16.72 -1.14
CA SER A 286 11.30 18.14 -0.97
C SER A 286 10.21 19.11 -1.46
N ASN A 287 8.95 18.80 -1.16
CA ASN A 287 7.75 19.56 -1.57
C ASN A 287 7.55 19.69 -3.09
N ARG A 288 8.18 18.85 -3.91
CA ARG A 288 7.92 18.74 -5.36
C ARG A 288 7.39 17.35 -5.71
N LYS A 289 6.46 17.26 -6.67
CA LYS A 289 5.99 15.98 -7.23
C LYS A 289 7.22 15.22 -7.76
N MET A 290 7.31 13.93 -7.45
CA MET A 290 8.39 13.10 -7.98
C MET A 290 8.20 12.94 -9.49
N SER A 291 9.21 13.26 -10.29
CA SER A 291 9.18 13.05 -11.73
C SER A 291 10.55 12.59 -12.25
N LYS A 292 10.53 11.70 -13.25
CA LYS A 292 11.76 11.19 -13.89
C LYS A 292 12.58 12.32 -14.53
N SER A 293 11.92 13.39 -14.99
CA SER A 293 12.57 14.55 -15.60
C SER A 293 13.31 15.45 -14.60
N LEU A 294 12.87 15.51 -13.34
CA LEU A 294 13.51 16.30 -12.28
C LEU A 294 14.57 15.51 -11.50
N GLY A 295 14.74 14.20 -11.77
CA GLY A 295 15.70 13.34 -11.08
C GLY A 295 15.37 13.09 -9.60
N ASN A 296 14.23 13.56 -9.09
CA ASN A 296 13.81 13.45 -7.69
C ASN A 296 12.94 12.20 -7.42
N VAL A 297 13.17 11.11 -8.16
CA VAL A 297 12.38 9.87 -8.05
C VAL A 297 13.02 8.95 -7.03
N VAL A 298 12.21 8.47 -6.08
CA VAL A 298 12.61 7.38 -5.18
C VAL A 298 12.44 6.06 -5.92
N ASN A 299 13.52 5.30 -6.06
CA ASN A 299 13.42 3.92 -6.51
C ASN A 299 12.86 3.06 -5.36
N PRO A 300 11.67 2.44 -5.52
CA PRO A 300 11.07 1.65 -4.45
C PRO A 300 11.90 0.41 -4.07
N PHE A 301 12.64 -0.19 -5.01
CA PHE A 301 13.52 -1.33 -4.69
C PHE A 301 14.63 -0.93 -3.72
N PHE A 302 15.27 0.22 -3.95
CA PHE A 302 16.29 0.74 -3.03
C PHE A 302 15.70 1.14 -1.68
N ALA A 303 14.48 1.70 -1.65
CA ALA A 303 13.80 2.01 -0.40
C ALA A 303 13.49 0.73 0.42
N ILE A 304 13.01 -0.33 -0.24
CA ILE A 304 12.76 -1.64 0.38
C ILE A 304 14.06 -2.26 0.88
N GLN A 305 15.12 -2.25 0.06
CA GLN A 305 16.43 -2.77 0.45
C GLN A 305 17.02 -2.03 1.65
N ARG A 306 16.84 -0.70 1.71
CA ARG A 306 17.39 0.14 2.78
C ARG A 306 16.66 -0.02 4.11
N TRP A 307 15.33 0.01 4.09
CA TRP A 307 14.51 0.11 5.31
C TRP A 307 13.85 -1.21 5.71
N GLY A 308 13.87 -2.20 4.83
CA GLY A 308 12.99 -3.35 4.93
C GLY A 308 11.58 -3.02 4.47
N ILE A 309 10.88 -4.07 4.07
CA ILE A 309 9.55 -3.98 3.48
C ILE A 309 8.49 -3.45 4.45
N ASP A 310 8.37 -4.06 5.64
CA ASP A 310 7.33 -3.73 6.60
C ASP A 310 7.52 -2.35 7.24
N PRO A 311 8.74 -1.91 7.60
CA PRO A 311 8.95 -0.53 8.03
C PRO A 311 8.57 0.51 6.97
N LEU A 312 8.85 0.23 5.69
CA LEU A 312 8.43 1.10 4.60
C LEU A 312 6.90 1.11 4.44
N ARG A 313 6.25 -0.05 4.46
CA ARG A 313 4.78 -0.15 4.42
C ARG A 313 4.13 0.58 5.58
N TYR A 314 4.65 0.40 6.79
CA TYR A 314 4.23 1.11 8.00
C TYR A 314 4.35 2.62 7.81
N PHE A 315 5.51 3.11 7.35
CA PHE A 315 5.71 4.52 7.08
C PHE A 315 4.68 5.07 6.08
N LEU A 316 4.42 4.37 4.99
CA LEU A 316 3.43 4.79 3.98
C LEU A 316 2.02 4.89 4.56
N MET A 317 1.60 3.93 5.38
CA MET A 317 0.25 3.89 5.99
C MET A 317 0.11 4.85 7.16
N ARG A 318 1.18 5.05 7.93
CA ARG A 318 1.26 6.01 9.02
C ARG A 318 1.12 7.43 8.50
N ASN A 319 1.83 7.75 7.42
CA ASN A 319 1.87 9.09 6.85
C ASN A 319 0.80 9.31 5.78
N ALA A 320 -0.03 8.29 5.50
CA ALA A 320 -1.16 8.37 4.59
C ALA A 320 -2.12 9.48 5.06
N THR A 321 -2.30 10.50 4.23
CA THR A 321 -3.34 11.51 4.46
C THR A 321 -4.09 11.77 3.16
N PHE A 322 -5.42 11.82 3.27
CA PHE A 322 -6.29 12.12 2.15
C PHE A 322 -6.52 13.62 1.94
N HIS A 323 -5.98 14.49 2.82
CA HIS A 323 -6.17 15.94 2.75
C HIS A 323 -5.09 16.68 1.98
N LYS A 324 -3.85 16.18 1.99
CA LYS A 324 -2.71 16.83 1.33
C LYS A 324 -1.75 15.81 0.71
N ASP A 325 -0.88 16.28 -0.18
CA ASP A 325 0.22 15.47 -0.67
C ASP A 325 1.20 15.16 0.48
N MET A 326 1.79 13.97 0.42
CA MET A 326 2.63 13.39 1.47
C MET A 326 4.09 13.55 1.09
N SER A 327 4.97 13.75 2.06
CA SER A 327 6.41 13.88 1.82
C SER A 327 7.15 12.59 2.16
N TYR A 328 7.97 12.12 1.23
CA TYR A 328 8.91 11.04 1.47
C TYR A 328 10.23 11.61 2.01
N SER A 329 10.72 11.07 3.13
CA SER A 329 12.01 11.43 3.70
C SER A 329 12.67 10.24 4.38
N ASN A 330 13.90 9.90 3.96
CA ASN A 330 14.71 8.86 4.61
C ASN A 330 14.97 9.17 6.09
N GLN A 331 15.19 10.44 6.45
CA GLN A 331 15.38 10.84 7.85
C GLN A 331 14.12 10.60 8.68
N LEU A 332 12.95 10.86 8.09
CA LEU A 332 11.67 10.62 8.76
C LEU A 332 11.43 9.13 8.97
N ILE A 333 11.71 8.29 7.95
CA ILE A 333 11.59 6.83 8.07
C ILE A 333 12.49 6.30 9.20
N GLY A 334 13.75 6.74 9.27
CA GLY A 334 14.66 6.35 10.34
C GLY A 334 14.17 6.78 11.73
N THR A 335 13.64 8.00 11.85
CA THR A 335 13.05 8.49 13.10
C THR A 335 11.84 7.65 13.53
N VAL A 336 10.95 7.34 12.58
CA VAL A 336 9.76 6.50 12.81
C VAL A 336 10.18 5.08 13.21
N TYR A 337 11.16 4.50 12.53
CA TYR A 337 11.71 3.19 12.85
C TYR A 337 12.19 3.12 14.31
N MET A 338 13.06 4.04 14.71
CA MET A 338 13.67 4.02 16.04
C MET A 338 12.66 4.35 17.13
N LYS A 339 11.93 5.46 16.99
CA LYS A 339 11.06 5.97 18.06
C LYS A 339 9.75 5.20 18.19
N GLU A 340 9.32 4.49 17.16
CA GLU A 340 8.04 3.78 17.17
C GLU A 340 8.23 2.28 17.12
N LEU A 341 8.73 1.74 16.01
CA LEU A 341 8.81 0.30 15.80
C LEU A 341 9.75 -0.36 16.82
N GLN A 342 10.98 0.14 16.91
CA GLN A 342 11.97 -0.42 17.83
C GLN A 342 11.62 -0.12 19.29
N ALA A 343 11.30 1.14 19.62
CA ALA A 343 11.07 1.54 21.00
C ALA A 343 9.77 1.00 21.61
N ASN A 344 8.65 0.95 20.85
CA ASN A 344 7.34 0.60 21.42
C ASN A 344 6.95 -0.86 21.19
N ILE A 345 7.34 -1.49 20.07
CA ILE A 345 7.06 -2.91 19.83
C ILE A 345 8.27 -3.74 20.24
N GLY A 346 9.43 -3.47 19.65
CA GLY A 346 10.65 -4.26 19.85
C GLY A 346 11.04 -4.35 21.33
N ASN A 347 11.34 -3.21 21.96
CA ASN A 347 11.78 -3.18 23.35
C ASN A 347 10.73 -3.74 24.32
N LEU A 348 9.44 -3.45 24.09
CA LEU A 348 8.36 -3.97 24.93
C LEU A 348 8.29 -5.50 24.85
N PHE A 349 8.31 -6.06 23.63
CA PHE A 349 8.36 -7.51 23.43
C PHE A 349 9.52 -8.15 24.17
N TYR A 350 10.72 -7.59 24.06
CA TYR A 350 11.91 -8.13 24.74
C TYR A 350 11.85 -7.99 26.27
N ARG A 351 11.21 -6.94 26.81
CA ARG A 351 10.98 -6.82 28.25
C ARG A 351 10.02 -7.88 28.77
N ILE A 352 8.98 -8.21 28.00
CA ILE A 352 7.87 -9.06 28.46
C ILE A 352 8.07 -10.53 28.13
N ALA A 353 8.34 -10.86 26.86
CA ALA A 353 8.34 -12.23 26.35
C ALA A 353 9.73 -12.89 26.35
N LYS A 354 10.81 -12.10 26.44
CA LYS A 354 12.20 -12.58 26.47
C LYS A 354 13.03 -11.84 27.52
N PRO A 355 12.61 -11.83 28.81
CA PRO A 355 13.36 -11.16 29.86
C PRO A 355 14.77 -11.73 29.99
N LYS A 356 15.69 -10.91 30.53
CA LYS A 356 17.08 -11.34 30.79
C LYS A 356 17.09 -12.56 31.73
N SER A 357 18.04 -13.46 31.54
CA SER A 357 18.16 -14.74 32.27
C SER A 357 18.20 -14.65 33.80
N SER A 358 18.55 -13.48 34.35
CA SER A 358 18.54 -13.20 35.79
C SER A 358 17.14 -12.93 36.37
N VAL A 359 16.11 -12.81 35.53
CA VAL A 359 14.73 -12.44 35.89
C VAL A 359 13.78 -13.51 35.35
N ARG A 360 13.09 -14.24 36.24
CA ARG A 360 12.32 -15.46 35.89
C ARG A 360 10.81 -15.23 35.94
N TRP A 361 10.27 -14.71 34.85
CA TRP A 361 8.86 -14.90 34.47
C TRP A 361 8.78 -15.49 33.08
N SER A 362 7.61 -16.02 32.74
CA SER A 362 7.29 -16.48 31.40
C SER A 362 5.90 -15.99 31.01
N THR A 363 5.70 -15.73 29.72
CA THR A 363 4.36 -15.37 29.25
C THR A 363 3.44 -16.58 29.27
N LEU A 364 3.97 -17.80 29.08
CA LEU A 364 3.18 -19.03 29.21
C LEU A 364 2.61 -19.22 30.61
N GLU A 365 3.40 -18.96 31.66
CA GLU A 365 2.93 -19.04 33.05
C GLU A 365 1.85 -18.01 33.34
N ALA A 366 2.04 -16.76 32.90
CA ALA A 366 1.07 -15.69 33.09
C ALA A 366 -0.28 -16.02 32.39
N VAL A 367 -0.23 -16.53 31.17
CA VAL A 367 -1.41 -17.00 30.42
C VAL A 367 -2.04 -18.23 31.08
N THR A 368 -1.23 -19.14 31.63
CA THR A 368 -1.74 -20.30 32.37
C THR A 368 -2.45 -19.88 33.66
N ALA A 369 -1.91 -18.91 34.39
CA ALA A 369 -2.55 -18.35 35.59
C ALA A 369 -3.89 -17.68 35.25
N PHE A 370 -3.97 -16.98 34.11
CA PHE A 370 -5.24 -16.47 33.58
C PHE A 370 -6.23 -17.60 33.28
N ARG A 371 -5.80 -18.63 32.54
CA ARG A 371 -6.62 -19.79 32.18
C ARG A 371 -7.16 -20.54 33.41
N ASN A 372 -6.37 -20.62 34.48
CA ASN A 372 -6.75 -21.26 35.73
C ASN A 372 -7.67 -20.38 36.61
N GLY A 373 -7.94 -19.14 36.22
CA GLY A 373 -8.79 -18.19 36.96
C GLY A 373 -8.10 -17.51 38.15
N GLU A 374 -6.79 -17.72 38.34
CA GLU A 374 -6.02 -17.15 39.46
C GLU A 374 -6.03 -15.62 39.42
N LEU A 375 -5.88 -15.06 38.21
CA LEU A 375 -5.89 -13.61 37.99
C LEU A 375 -7.26 -12.99 38.29
N ASN A 376 -8.36 -13.65 37.89
CA ASN A 376 -9.72 -13.17 38.13
C ASN A 376 -10.05 -13.20 39.63
N ALA A 377 -9.67 -14.28 40.32
CA ALA A 377 -9.87 -14.41 41.76
C ALA A 377 -9.10 -13.36 42.58
N TRP A 378 -7.94 -12.91 42.08
CA TRP A 378 -7.22 -11.78 42.68
C TRP A 378 -7.94 -10.46 42.44
N ALA A 379 -8.36 -10.19 41.19
CA ALA A 379 -9.06 -8.96 40.82
C ALA A 379 -10.40 -8.77 41.56
N GLU A 380 -11.14 -9.84 41.86
CA GLU A 380 -12.41 -9.77 42.61
C GLU A 380 -12.23 -9.37 44.08
N LYS A 381 -11.03 -9.58 44.65
CA LYS A 381 -10.73 -9.32 46.06
C LYS A 381 -10.11 -7.93 46.30
N HIS A 382 -9.75 -7.21 45.24
CA HIS A 382 -9.02 -5.95 45.31
C HIS A 382 -9.79 -4.85 44.58
N ASP A 383 -9.80 -3.64 45.15
CA ASP A 383 -10.59 -2.53 44.66
C ASP A 383 -9.83 -1.73 43.58
N LYS A 384 -10.53 -1.28 42.53
CA LYS A 384 -9.96 -0.48 41.43
C LYS A 384 -9.62 0.96 41.87
N ASP A 385 -10.17 1.42 42.98
CA ASP A 385 -10.01 2.77 43.52
C ASP A 385 -8.99 2.87 44.67
N CYS A 386 -8.20 1.82 44.92
CA CYS A 386 -7.22 1.76 46.02
C CYS A 386 -5.74 1.76 45.53
N PHE A 387 -4.79 1.37 46.39
CA PHE A 387 -3.35 1.32 46.10
C PHE A 387 -3.01 0.48 44.84
N ASP A 388 -3.91 -0.43 44.45
CA ASP A 388 -3.78 -1.33 43.29
C ASP A 388 -4.23 -0.73 41.95
N ALA A 389 -4.70 0.52 41.91
CA ALA A 389 -5.19 1.18 40.70
C ALA A 389 -4.21 1.12 39.51
N VAL A 390 -2.90 1.14 39.79
CA VAL A 390 -1.85 1.02 38.77
C VAL A 390 -1.95 -0.29 37.98
N PHE A 391 -2.36 -1.39 38.61
CA PHE A 391 -2.46 -2.71 37.97
C PHE A 391 -3.65 -2.81 37.01
N PHE A 392 -4.67 -1.96 37.17
CA PHE A 392 -5.85 -1.89 36.32
C PHE A 392 -5.76 -0.80 35.23
N SER A 393 -4.72 0.05 35.25
CA SER A 393 -4.60 1.20 34.33
C SER A 393 -4.58 0.85 32.84
N LEU A 394 -4.28 -0.40 32.46
CA LEU A 394 -4.26 -0.85 31.06
C LEU A 394 -5.61 -1.46 30.60
N GLU A 395 -6.57 -1.70 31.50
CA GLU A 395 -7.80 -2.42 31.16
C GLU A 395 -8.65 -1.71 30.10
N SER A 396 -8.88 -0.41 30.25
CA SER A 396 -9.66 0.38 29.28
C SER A 396 -9.00 0.38 27.90
N HIS A 397 -7.68 0.56 27.84
CA HIS A 397 -6.93 0.52 26.59
C HIS A 397 -7.04 -0.85 25.91
N LEU A 398 -6.97 -1.95 26.66
CA LEU A 398 -7.12 -3.31 26.12
C LEU A 398 -8.54 -3.58 25.60
N SER A 399 -9.58 -3.03 26.24
CA SER A 399 -10.96 -3.20 25.79
C SER A 399 -11.34 -2.31 24.61
N GLU A 400 -10.87 -1.07 24.58
CA GLU A 400 -11.34 -0.04 23.64
C GLU A 400 -10.52 0.00 22.34
N SER A 401 -9.21 -0.27 22.41
CA SER A 401 -8.32 -0.13 21.25
C SER A 401 -8.70 -0.99 20.04
N PRO A 402 -9.14 -2.27 20.20
CA PRO A 402 -9.54 -3.07 19.05
C PRO A 402 -10.72 -2.47 18.28
N GLU A 403 -11.76 -2.02 18.99
CA GLU A 403 -12.95 -1.42 18.38
C GLU A 403 -12.62 -0.08 17.72
N ALA A 404 -11.84 0.76 18.41
CA ALA A 404 -11.37 2.02 17.84
C ALA A 404 -10.52 1.80 16.57
N PHE A 405 -9.62 0.82 16.57
CA PHE A 405 -8.83 0.46 15.39
C PHE A 405 -9.73 -0.03 14.23
N CYS A 406 -10.72 -0.87 14.53
CA CYS A 406 -11.66 -1.37 13.53
C CYS A 406 -12.39 -0.22 12.84
N LYS A 407 -12.88 0.75 13.63
CA LYS A 407 -13.59 1.92 13.12
C LYS A 407 -12.73 2.70 12.13
N GLU A 408 -11.50 3.04 12.50
CA GLU A 408 -10.59 3.80 11.63
C GLU A 408 -10.24 3.03 10.35
N MET A 409 -9.99 1.72 10.44
CA MET A 409 -9.70 0.88 9.26
C MET A 409 -10.91 0.68 8.34
N ASP A 410 -12.11 0.57 8.89
CA ASP A 410 -13.36 0.50 8.12
C ASP A 410 -13.67 1.84 7.42
N ASP A 411 -13.15 2.95 7.94
CA ASP A 411 -13.14 4.26 7.29
C ASP A 411 -11.93 4.51 6.36
N TYR A 412 -11.05 3.51 6.22
CA TYR A 412 -9.83 3.54 5.43
C TYR A 412 -8.76 4.54 5.93
N ASP A 413 -8.89 5.06 7.15
CA ASP A 413 -7.87 5.91 7.79
C ASP A 413 -6.82 5.06 8.50
N THR A 414 -5.84 4.60 7.72
CA THR A 414 -4.74 3.79 8.24
C THR A 414 -3.85 4.56 9.21
N SER A 415 -3.78 5.89 9.11
CA SER A 415 -2.95 6.73 9.98
C SER A 415 -3.57 6.82 11.38
N ALA A 416 -4.88 7.06 11.45
CA ALA A 416 -5.62 7.07 12.69
C ALA A 416 -5.65 5.68 13.34
N ALA A 417 -5.84 4.62 12.57
CA ALA A 417 -5.77 3.24 13.06
C ALA A 417 -4.40 2.95 13.70
N ILE A 418 -3.30 3.28 13.02
CA ILE A 418 -1.95 3.12 13.57
C ILE A 418 -1.78 3.88 14.88
N ARG A 419 -2.28 5.12 14.98
CA ARG A 419 -2.22 5.91 16.22
C ARG A 419 -2.90 5.20 17.38
N VAL A 420 -4.06 4.57 17.18
CA VAL A 420 -4.78 3.83 18.23
C VAL A 420 -3.91 2.70 18.79
N VAL A 421 -3.36 1.85 17.92
CA VAL A 421 -2.51 0.72 18.36
C VAL A 421 -1.20 1.20 19.00
N PHE A 422 -0.62 2.28 18.50
CA PHE A 422 0.60 2.83 19.11
C PHE A 422 0.34 3.50 20.45
N GLU A 423 -0.86 4.04 20.68
CA GLU A 423 -1.24 4.49 22.01
C GLU A 423 -1.34 3.32 22.99
N LEU A 424 -1.99 2.22 22.61
CA LEU A 424 -1.99 0.98 23.41
C LEU A 424 -0.57 0.52 23.76
N LEU A 425 0.36 0.53 22.80
CA LEU A 425 1.74 0.10 23.02
C LEU A 425 2.53 1.07 23.94
N ARG A 426 2.31 2.39 23.81
CA ARG A 426 2.93 3.39 24.70
C ARG A 426 2.41 3.24 26.12
N GLU A 427 1.10 3.10 26.26
CA GLU A 427 0.42 2.88 27.53
C GLU A 427 0.88 1.58 28.19
N THR A 428 1.08 0.53 27.41
CA THR A 428 1.68 -0.71 27.92
C THR A 428 3.13 -0.50 28.39
N ASN A 429 3.94 0.29 27.67
CA ASN A 429 5.30 0.61 28.13
C ASN A 429 5.32 1.41 29.44
N ARG A 430 4.37 2.35 29.62
CA ARG A 430 4.16 3.08 30.86
C ARG A 430 3.72 2.13 31.98
N TYR A 431 2.69 1.33 31.73
CA TYR A 431 2.17 0.31 32.64
C TYR A 431 3.28 -0.60 33.21
N VAL A 432 4.13 -1.17 32.34
CA VAL A 432 5.26 -2.01 32.76
C VAL A 432 6.28 -1.23 33.59
N SER A 433 6.43 0.06 33.34
CA SER A 433 7.39 0.91 34.07
C SER A 433 6.88 1.29 35.46
N ASP A 434 5.58 1.55 35.60
CA ASP A 434 4.94 1.93 36.86
C ASP A 434 4.75 0.73 37.78
N THR A 435 4.39 -0.43 37.22
CA THR A 435 4.18 -1.69 37.96
C THR A 435 5.46 -2.42 38.35
N LYS A 436 6.60 -2.08 37.72
CA LYS A 436 7.95 -2.58 38.05
C LYS A 436 8.01 -4.11 38.26
N PRO A 437 7.72 -4.93 37.23
CA PRO A 437 7.71 -6.40 37.37
C PRO A 437 9.06 -6.98 37.81
N TRP A 438 10.17 -6.28 37.54
CA TRP A 438 11.51 -6.67 38.02
C TRP A 438 11.72 -6.52 39.53
N ASP A 439 10.84 -5.79 40.23
CA ASP A 439 10.83 -5.74 41.70
C ASP A 439 9.87 -6.80 42.24
N LEU A 440 8.70 -6.98 41.61
CA LEU A 440 7.73 -8.04 41.97
C LEU A 440 8.36 -9.44 41.92
N VAL A 441 9.19 -9.73 40.91
CA VAL A 441 9.88 -11.03 40.76
C VAL A 441 10.88 -11.34 41.88
N LYS A 442 11.35 -10.32 42.62
CA LYS A 442 12.30 -10.52 43.73
C LYS A 442 11.58 -10.86 45.04
N ASN A 443 10.28 -10.52 45.14
CA ASN A 443 9.46 -10.83 46.30
C ASN A 443 9.03 -12.30 46.25
N GLN A 444 9.13 -12.99 47.39
CA GLN A 444 8.76 -14.41 47.53
C GLN A 444 7.31 -14.63 47.98
N ASP A 445 6.56 -13.54 48.13
CA ASP A 445 5.18 -13.56 48.58
C ASP A 445 4.24 -14.10 47.47
N PRO A 446 3.26 -14.98 47.78
CA PRO A 446 2.34 -15.53 46.80
C PRO A 446 1.54 -14.47 46.02
N ASP A 447 1.06 -13.41 46.69
CA ASP A 447 0.29 -12.34 46.04
C ASP A 447 1.18 -11.55 45.08
N SER A 448 2.47 -11.36 45.41
CA SER A 448 3.47 -10.76 44.51
C SER A 448 3.66 -11.59 43.22
N ARG A 449 3.55 -12.92 43.27
CA ARG A 449 3.63 -13.77 42.07
C ARG A 449 2.39 -13.64 41.21
N VAL A 450 1.21 -13.56 41.81
CA VAL A 450 -0.06 -13.33 41.09
C VAL A 450 -0.05 -11.96 40.40
N LEU A 451 0.40 -10.92 41.11
CA LEU A 451 0.59 -9.57 40.55
C LEU A 451 1.59 -9.54 39.40
N LEU A 452 2.72 -10.25 39.53
CA LEU A 452 3.67 -10.37 38.43
C LEU A 452 3.02 -11.01 37.20
N ASN A 453 2.31 -12.13 37.39
CA ASN A 453 1.60 -12.81 36.30
C ASN A 453 0.51 -11.91 35.69
N TRP A 454 -0.19 -11.11 36.49
CA TRP A 454 -1.15 -10.10 36.03
C TRP A 454 -0.50 -9.09 35.08
N VAL A 455 0.62 -8.50 35.50
CA VAL A 455 1.35 -7.50 34.70
C VAL A 455 1.86 -8.09 33.39
N ILE A 456 2.45 -9.28 33.44
CA ILE A 456 2.98 -9.96 32.25
C ILE A 456 1.86 -10.37 31.31
N PHE A 457 0.74 -10.89 31.83
CA PHE A 457 -0.43 -11.26 31.04
C PHE A 457 -1.02 -10.06 30.29
N ASN A 458 -1.30 -8.95 30.99
CA ASN A 458 -1.88 -7.76 30.35
C ASN A 458 -0.94 -7.17 29.28
N SER A 459 0.37 -7.18 29.55
CA SER A 459 1.37 -6.67 28.60
C SER A 459 1.53 -7.59 27.38
N ALA A 460 1.43 -8.92 27.58
CA ALA A 460 1.45 -9.90 26.51
C ALA A 460 0.17 -9.82 25.66
N GLU A 461 -0.99 -9.63 26.27
CA GLU A 461 -2.26 -9.39 25.57
C GLU A 461 -2.18 -8.12 24.72
N ALA A 462 -1.61 -7.02 25.24
CA ALA A 462 -1.43 -5.80 24.45
C ALA A 462 -0.57 -6.02 23.20
N LEU A 463 0.56 -6.73 23.34
CA LEU A 463 1.43 -7.09 22.21
C LEU A 463 0.74 -8.04 21.23
N ARG A 464 -0.04 -9.01 21.73
CA ARG A 464 -0.78 -9.97 20.91
C ARG A 464 -1.86 -9.26 20.09
N ILE A 465 -2.66 -8.41 20.74
CA ILE A 465 -3.69 -7.59 20.08
C ILE A 465 -3.05 -6.66 19.04
N ALA A 466 -2.00 -5.92 19.42
CA ALA A 466 -1.29 -5.04 18.49
C ALA A 466 -0.70 -5.82 17.30
N GLY A 467 -0.10 -7.00 17.55
CA GLY A 467 0.40 -7.90 16.52
C GLY A 467 -0.69 -8.30 15.55
N ILE A 468 -1.87 -8.74 16.03
CA ILE A 468 -2.99 -9.15 15.19
C ILE A 468 -3.48 -7.97 14.33
N LEU A 469 -3.70 -6.80 14.94
CA LEU A 469 -4.23 -5.60 14.26
C LEU A 469 -3.25 -5.02 13.24
N LEU A 470 -1.94 -5.18 13.45
CA LEU A 470 -0.91 -4.67 12.53
C LEU A 470 -0.62 -5.61 11.35
N GLN A 471 -1.15 -6.84 11.30
CA GLN A 471 -0.93 -7.77 10.18
C GLN A 471 -1.25 -7.19 8.78
N PRO A 472 -2.31 -6.40 8.58
CA PRO A 472 -2.58 -5.80 7.27
C PRO A 472 -1.48 -4.83 6.81
N ILE A 473 -0.83 -4.13 7.75
CA ILE A 473 0.14 -3.06 7.50
C ILE A 473 1.57 -3.63 7.43
N MET A 474 1.95 -4.44 8.41
CA MET A 474 3.26 -5.08 8.55
C MET A 474 3.12 -6.61 8.62
N PRO A 475 2.77 -7.28 7.51
CA PRO A 475 2.42 -8.71 7.52
C PRO A 475 3.55 -9.61 8.01
N THR A 476 4.80 -9.29 7.68
CA THR A 476 5.97 -10.12 8.02
C THR A 476 6.34 -9.95 9.49
N LYS A 477 6.49 -8.71 9.96
CA LYS A 477 6.90 -8.35 11.32
C LYS A 477 5.80 -8.64 12.34
N ALA A 478 4.54 -8.48 11.96
CA ALA A 478 3.41 -8.91 12.78
C ALA A 478 3.40 -10.43 12.95
N SER A 479 3.63 -11.20 11.87
CA SER A 479 3.76 -12.66 11.99
C SER A 479 4.93 -13.03 12.88
N GLU A 480 6.13 -12.48 12.65
CA GLU A 480 7.31 -12.73 13.49
C GLU A 480 7.06 -12.45 14.98
N LEU A 481 6.36 -11.35 15.29
CA LEU A 481 5.97 -11.02 16.67
C LEU A 481 5.03 -12.06 17.26
N LEU A 482 3.98 -12.45 16.53
CA LEU A 482 2.98 -13.41 16.99
C LEU A 482 3.57 -14.83 17.11
N ASP A 483 4.44 -15.23 16.16
CA ASP A 483 5.23 -16.46 16.22
C ASP A 483 6.10 -16.47 17.49
N ALA A 484 6.79 -15.36 17.75
CA ALA A 484 7.68 -15.23 18.90
C ALA A 484 6.93 -15.12 20.24
N LEU A 485 5.63 -14.81 20.24
CA LEU A 485 4.73 -14.90 21.40
C LEU A 485 4.07 -16.28 21.56
N GLY A 486 4.25 -17.19 20.59
CA GLY A 486 3.62 -18.52 20.60
C GLY A 486 2.14 -18.51 20.22
N VAL A 487 1.66 -17.48 19.52
CA VAL A 487 0.27 -17.36 19.08
C VAL A 487 0.07 -18.22 17.84
N ARG A 488 -0.89 -19.14 17.83
CA ARG A 488 -1.11 -20.03 16.68
C ARG A 488 -1.66 -19.29 15.46
N PRO A 489 -1.34 -19.71 14.21
CA PRO A 489 -1.83 -19.05 12.99
C PRO A 489 -3.36 -18.93 12.90
N ASP A 490 -4.11 -19.93 13.36
CA ASP A 490 -5.57 -19.94 13.38
C ASP A 490 -6.19 -18.98 14.41
N ARG A 491 -5.38 -18.45 15.34
CA ARG A 491 -5.80 -17.48 16.36
C ARG A 491 -5.30 -16.05 16.08
N ARG A 492 -5.01 -15.73 14.82
CA ARG A 492 -4.53 -14.40 14.37
C ARG A 492 -5.60 -13.60 13.62
N THR A 493 -6.88 -13.86 13.86
CA THR A 493 -8.00 -13.12 13.26
C THR A 493 -8.51 -12.02 14.19
N LEU A 494 -9.37 -11.14 13.67
CA LEU A 494 -9.97 -10.07 14.46
C LEU A 494 -10.77 -10.58 15.66
N GLU A 495 -11.36 -11.78 15.57
CA GLU A 495 -12.06 -12.44 16.68
C GLU A 495 -11.17 -12.62 17.91
N PHE A 496 -9.87 -12.87 17.68
CA PHE A 496 -8.89 -13.04 18.75
C PHE A 496 -8.26 -11.72 19.19
N ALA A 497 -8.52 -10.59 18.53
CA ALA A 497 -7.92 -9.29 18.85
C ALA A 497 -8.55 -8.61 20.09
N ALA A 498 -8.90 -9.36 21.13
CA ALA A 498 -9.40 -8.83 22.40
C ALA A 498 -8.82 -9.60 23.60
N LYS A 499 -8.76 -8.94 24.76
CA LYS A 499 -8.22 -9.49 26.00
C LYS A 499 -8.88 -10.82 26.35
N GLY A 500 -8.09 -11.86 26.62
CA GLY A 500 -8.53 -13.16 27.11
C GLY A 500 -9.21 -14.05 26.05
N LYS A 501 -9.20 -13.67 24.77
CA LYS A 501 -9.75 -14.49 23.67
C LYS A 501 -8.82 -15.64 23.27
N ASP A 502 -7.56 -15.60 23.67
CA ASP A 502 -6.60 -16.68 23.49
C ASP A 502 -5.95 -17.01 24.83
N ALA A 503 -6.13 -18.25 25.30
CA ALA A 503 -5.58 -18.76 26.56
C ALA A 503 -4.52 -19.85 26.34
N ASP A 504 -4.09 -20.08 25.10
CA ASP A 504 -3.14 -21.14 24.73
C ASP A 504 -1.94 -20.61 23.94
N TYR A 505 -1.45 -19.43 24.31
CA TYR A 505 -0.23 -18.84 23.78
C TYR A 505 0.79 -18.59 24.90
N GLY A 506 2.01 -18.22 24.52
CA GLY A 506 3.07 -17.84 25.44
C GLY A 506 4.38 -18.57 25.17
N THR A 507 5.45 -17.94 25.61
CA THR A 507 6.80 -18.47 25.61
C THR A 507 7.17 -18.96 27.00
N GLU A 508 7.76 -20.15 27.06
CA GLU A 508 8.40 -20.67 28.27
C GLU A 508 9.64 -19.86 28.66
N SER A 509 9.91 -19.78 29.96
CA SER A 509 11.22 -19.34 30.44
C SER A 509 12.21 -20.48 30.23
N LYS A 510 12.88 -20.52 29.07
CA LYS A 510 13.91 -21.54 28.83
C LYS A 510 15.09 -21.34 29.79
N PRO A 511 15.48 -22.33 30.61
CA PRO A 511 16.76 -22.29 31.30
C PRO A 511 17.87 -22.31 30.25
N VAL A 512 18.75 -21.31 30.29
CA VAL A 512 19.84 -21.18 29.32
C VAL A 512 20.93 -22.20 29.70
N GLU A 513 20.95 -23.38 29.09
CA GLU A 513 22.24 -23.93 28.60
C GLU A 513 22.92 -22.82 27.79
N PRO A 514 24.26 -22.65 27.79
CA PRO A 514 24.95 -21.45 27.30
C PRO A 514 24.65 -21.14 25.82
N ALA A 515 23.48 -20.56 25.57
CA ALA A 515 23.07 -20.03 24.30
C ALA A 515 23.74 -18.67 24.16
N PRO A 516 24.16 -18.29 22.94
CA PRO A 516 24.73 -16.98 22.70
C PRO A 516 23.79 -15.90 23.23
N ARG A 517 24.34 -14.89 23.92
CA ARG A 517 23.56 -13.69 24.25
C ARG A 517 23.00 -13.15 22.95
N MET A 518 21.67 -13.06 22.89
CA MET A 518 20.96 -12.50 21.75
C MET A 518 21.55 -11.15 21.37
N SER A 519 21.98 -11.02 20.11
CA SER A 519 22.55 -9.80 19.58
C SER A 519 21.46 -8.74 19.44
N LYS A 520 21.83 -7.46 19.50
CA LYS A 520 20.92 -6.35 19.15
C LYS A 520 20.35 -6.50 17.73
N TRP A 521 21.11 -7.17 16.86
CA TRP A 521 20.76 -7.47 15.48
C TRP A 521 19.77 -8.64 15.32
N ASP A 522 19.59 -9.46 16.35
CA ASP A 522 18.62 -10.57 16.36
C ASP A 522 17.23 -10.12 16.83
N THR A 523 17.03 -8.81 17.02
CA THR A 523 15.75 -8.28 17.50
C THR A 523 14.71 -8.22 16.38
N ILE A 524 13.40 -8.18 16.71
CA ILE A 524 12.33 -8.08 15.68
C ILE A 524 12.51 -6.80 14.84
N PHE A 525 13.02 -5.74 15.46
CA PHE A 525 13.41 -4.48 14.83
C PHE A 525 14.88 -4.18 15.14
N PRO A 526 15.84 -4.78 14.41
CA PRO A 526 17.26 -4.56 14.63
C PRO A 526 17.64 -3.09 14.46
N PRO A 527 18.69 -2.58 15.11
CA PRO A 527 19.17 -1.24 14.83
C PRO A 527 19.34 -1.03 13.33
N THR A 528 18.82 0.08 12.80
CA THR A 528 19.21 0.50 11.46
C THR A 528 20.69 0.84 11.50
N ALA A 529 21.45 0.52 10.43
CA ALA A 529 22.78 1.10 10.23
C ALA A 529 22.63 2.62 10.45
N SER A 530 23.21 3.13 11.54
CA SER A 530 22.91 4.50 11.98
C SER A 530 23.41 5.47 10.91
N ALA A 531 22.73 6.60 10.78
CA ALA A 531 23.29 7.75 10.08
C ALA A 531 24.50 8.37 10.82
N ASP A 532 24.86 7.79 11.98
CA ASP A 532 25.92 8.24 12.87
C ASP A 532 27.18 7.37 12.79
N LEU A 533 27.13 6.22 12.10
CA LEU A 533 28.34 5.44 11.83
C LEU A 533 29.01 6.09 10.62
N SER A 534 30.27 6.49 10.77
CA SER A 534 31.06 6.88 9.60
C SER A 534 31.16 5.70 8.64
N ASP A 535 31.41 5.97 7.35
CA ASP A 535 31.63 4.90 6.36
C ASP A 535 32.73 3.93 6.84
N ASP A 536 33.72 4.41 7.60
CA ASP A 536 34.77 3.61 8.22
C ASP A 536 34.27 2.68 9.34
N GLU A 537 33.35 3.13 10.19
CA GLU A 537 32.77 2.30 11.25
C GLU A 537 31.77 1.27 10.70
N LEU A 538 31.07 1.61 9.62
CA LEU A 538 30.25 0.67 8.87
C LEU A 538 31.13 -0.39 8.18
N LEU A 539 32.25 0.03 7.59
CA LEU A 539 33.26 -0.84 6.98
C LEU A 539 33.90 -1.77 8.00
N GLU A 540 34.16 -1.33 9.23
CA GLU A 540 34.74 -2.17 10.28
C GLU A 540 33.73 -3.21 10.80
N HIS A 541 32.47 -2.83 11.01
CA HIS A 541 31.41 -3.79 11.34
C HIS A 541 31.16 -4.80 10.21
N LEU A 542 31.19 -4.34 8.95
CA LEU A 542 31.07 -5.22 7.79
C LEU A 542 32.31 -6.11 7.64
N ARG A 543 33.53 -5.63 7.91
CA ARG A 543 34.76 -6.45 7.92
C ARG A 543 34.65 -7.61 8.90
N VAL A 544 34.15 -7.35 10.11
CA VAL A 544 33.94 -8.41 11.11
C VAL A 544 32.90 -9.44 10.64
N ALA A 545 31.83 -9.00 9.96
CA ALA A 545 30.82 -9.89 9.38
C ALA A 545 31.32 -10.65 8.13
N LEU A 546 32.17 -10.03 7.32
CA LEU A 546 32.78 -10.56 6.10
C LEU A 546 33.90 -11.57 6.37
N LEU A 547 34.58 -11.44 7.50
CA LEU A 547 35.67 -12.32 7.90
C LEU A 547 35.19 -13.64 8.52
N ASP A 548 33.91 -13.74 8.88
CA ASP A 548 33.36 -15.00 9.36
C ASP A 548 32.99 -15.91 8.17
N LYS A 549 34.02 -16.68 7.77
CA LYS A 549 34.00 -17.92 6.96
C LYS A 549 32.76 -18.14 6.08
N THR A 550 32.61 -17.37 4.99
CA THR A 550 31.81 -17.85 3.85
C THR A 550 32.60 -17.82 2.54
N ARG A 551 32.89 -19.02 2.02
CA ARG A 551 33.57 -19.24 0.71
C ARG A 551 32.63 -19.07 -0.49
N ASN A 552 31.46 -18.45 -0.32
CA ASN A 552 30.42 -18.40 -1.36
C ASN A 552 30.54 -17.13 -2.22
N LYS A 553 30.93 -17.30 -3.49
CA LYS A 553 31.15 -16.23 -4.47
C LYS A 553 29.91 -15.37 -4.75
N MET A 554 28.69 -15.90 -4.60
CA MET A 554 27.46 -15.12 -4.83
C MET A 554 27.23 -14.04 -3.78
N ASN A 555 27.59 -14.31 -2.52
CA ASN A 555 27.41 -13.33 -1.44
C ASN A 555 28.44 -12.19 -1.57
N GLN A 556 29.67 -12.52 -1.97
CA GLN A 556 30.71 -11.53 -2.28
C GLN A 556 30.31 -10.60 -3.43
N MET A 557 29.62 -11.14 -4.45
CA MET A 557 29.10 -10.34 -5.56
C MET A 557 27.93 -9.44 -5.13
N ALA A 558 27.01 -9.94 -4.29
CA ALA A 558 25.92 -9.14 -3.76
C ALA A 558 26.42 -7.97 -2.90
N GLU A 559 27.51 -8.18 -2.15
CA GLU A 559 28.15 -7.14 -1.33
C GLU A 559 28.93 -6.13 -2.16
N LEU A 560 29.62 -6.56 -3.22
CA LEU A 560 30.28 -5.66 -4.17
C LEU A 560 29.25 -4.74 -4.84
N LEU A 561 28.16 -5.30 -5.35
CA LEU A 561 27.07 -4.54 -5.97
C LEU A 561 26.41 -3.58 -4.96
N ALA A 562 26.30 -3.98 -3.69
CA ALA A 562 25.80 -3.10 -2.64
C ALA A 562 26.80 -1.98 -2.26
N MET A 563 28.10 -2.17 -2.43
CA MET A 563 29.11 -1.11 -2.28
C MET A 563 29.07 -0.15 -3.46
N GLU A 564 29.00 -0.67 -4.69
CA GLU A 564 28.91 0.14 -5.91
C GLU A 564 27.64 1.01 -5.91
N ALA A 565 26.52 0.45 -5.44
CA ALA A 565 25.27 1.17 -5.28
C ALA A 565 25.33 2.30 -4.23
N ARG A 566 26.25 2.22 -3.25
CA ARG A 566 26.39 3.21 -2.17
C ARG A 566 27.41 4.30 -2.49
N MET A 567 28.50 3.95 -3.16
CA MET A 567 29.66 4.82 -3.32
C MET A 567 29.93 5.20 -4.80
N GLY A 568 29.26 4.55 -5.74
CA GLY A 568 29.55 4.62 -7.17
C GLY A 568 30.66 3.66 -7.59
N GLU A 569 30.54 3.06 -8.77
CA GLU A 569 31.47 2.05 -9.29
C GLU A 569 32.93 2.53 -9.32
N GLU A 570 33.15 3.79 -9.71
CA GLU A 570 34.49 4.37 -9.86
C GLU A 570 35.23 4.51 -8.51
N ALA A 571 34.49 4.82 -7.44
CA ALA A 571 35.02 4.93 -6.09
C ALA A 571 35.34 3.55 -5.51
N VAL A 572 34.48 2.55 -5.76
CA VAL A 572 34.72 1.16 -5.33
C VAL A 572 35.92 0.57 -6.07
N ALA A 573 36.06 0.83 -7.37
CA ALA A 573 37.21 0.37 -8.16
C ALA A 573 38.54 0.94 -7.64
N LYS A 574 38.57 2.23 -7.30
CA LYS A 574 39.76 2.87 -6.71
C LYS A 574 40.10 2.28 -5.33
N LEU A 575 39.09 2.06 -4.49
CA LEU A 575 39.24 1.47 -3.17
C LEU A 575 39.79 0.03 -3.23
N LEU A 576 39.29 -0.78 -4.16
CA LEU A 576 39.76 -2.15 -4.38
C LEU A 576 41.20 -2.18 -4.91
N ALA A 577 41.57 -1.23 -5.78
CA ALA A 577 42.94 -1.09 -6.28
C ALA A 577 43.93 -0.69 -5.18
N GLU A 578 43.55 0.25 -4.30
CA GLU A 578 44.36 0.68 -3.15
C GLU A 578 44.51 -0.45 -2.12
N THR A 579 43.45 -1.21 -1.87
CA THR A 579 43.45 -2.36 -0.95
C THR A 579 44.29 -3.53 -1.51
N HIS A 580 44.27 -3.74 -2.83
CA HIS A 580 45.12 -4.73 -3.49
C HIS A 580 46.60 -4.30 -3.48
N ALA A 581 46.89 -3.02 -3.67
CA ALA A 581 48.24 -2.47 -3.56
C ALA A 581 48.81 -2.62 -2.12
N ALA A 582 47.98 -2.39 -1.09
CA ALA A 582 48.37 -2.58 0.30
C ALA A 582 48.63 -4.06 0.68
N LYS A 583 48.01 -5.02 -0.02
CA LYS A 583 48.23 -6.47 0.18
C LYS A 583 49.43 -7.02 -0.57
N VAL A 584 49.79 -6.44 -1.72
CA VAL A 584 50.95 -6.88 -2.52
C VAL A 584 52.25 -6.24 -2.04
N GLY A 585 52.17 -5.13 -1.29
CA GLY A 585 53.30 -4.48 -0.62
C GLY A 585 53.60 -4.96 0.81
N ALA A 586 53.00 -6.07 1.27
CA ALA A 586 53.16 -6.64 2.61
C ALA A 586 53.76 -8.04 2.57
#